data_AF-A0A8J6PYJ0-F1
#
_entry.id   AF-A0A8J6PYJ0-F1
#
_cell.length_a   1.000
_cell.length_b   1.000
_cell.length_c   1.000
_cell.angle_alpha   90.00
_cell.angle_beta   90.00
_cell.angle_gamma   90.00
#
_symmetry.space_group_name_H-M   'P 1'
#
loop_
_entity.id
_entity.type
_entity.pdbx_description
1 polymer ?
#
loop_
_entity_poly.entity_id
_entity_poly.type
_entity_poly.pdbx_seq_one_letter_code
_entity_poly.pdbx_strand_id
1 'polypeptide(L)'
;MKATKQFKTIIQNYLNEVAGNDALFAETLKKENKNIDDCVTYILNEVQKSGCSGFADEEIFSMAIHYYDEDDLKPGKPVKCNVVVNHASEAPQKKAITKPKSKKKAVVKSDPVPNQQTSIFDFI
;
A
#
# COMPACT_ATOMS: atom_id res chain seq x y z
N MET A 1 -6.46 1.06 22.68
CA MET A 1 -5.85 0.80 21.35
C MET A 1 -4.59 1.66 21.24
N LYS A 2 -3.42 1.15 21.65
CA LYS A 2 -2.15 1.91 21.65
C LYS A 2 -1.47 1.90 20.28
N ALA A 3 -1.58 0.79 19.56
CA ALA A 3 -0.92 0.60 18.28
C ALA A 3 -1.42 1.55 17.18
N THR A 4 -2.71 1.89 17.12
CA THR A 4 -3.23 2.89 16.16
C THR A 4 -2.66 4.28 16.40
N LYS A 5 -2.39 4.66 17.66
CA LYS A 5 -1.78 5.96 17.97
C LYS A 5 -0.32 6.02 17.52
N GLN A 6 0.45 4.96 17.80
CA GLN A 6 1.84 4.87 17.35
C GLN A 6 1.94 4.86 15.83
N PHE A 7 1.07 4.09 15.16
CA PHE A 7 1.00 4.05 13.70
C PHE A 7 0.75 5.45 13.11
N LYS A 8 -0.24 6.18 13.62
CA LYS A 8 -0.51 7.57 13.21
C LYS A 8 0.73 8.47 13.35
N THR A 9 1.42 8.40 14.49
CA THR A 9 2.60 9.21 14.73
C THR A 9 3.73 8.90 13.74
N ILE A 10 3.96 7.62 13.42
CA ILE A 10 4.98 7.21 12.45
C ILE A 10 4.65 7.76 11.06
N ILE A 11 3.42 7.58 10.58
CA ILE A 11 2.99 8.11 9.27
C ILE A 11 3.09 9.64 9.26
N GLN A 12 2.63 10.31 10.31
CA GLN A 12 2.67 11.76 10.39
C GLN A 12 4.11 12.30 10.37
N ASN A 13 5.04 11.68 11.10
CA ASN A 13 6.45 12.07 11.08
C ASN A 13 7.05 11.94 9.68
N TYR A 14 6.81 10.81 9.02
CA TYR A 14 7.29 10.59 7.66
C TYR A 14 6.74 11.63 6.68
N LEU A 15 5.42 11.90 6.72
CA LEU A 15 4.80 12.92 5.87
C LEU A 15 5.38 14.32 6.10
N ASN A 16 5.71 14.65 7.36
CA ASN A 16 6.37 15.92 7.68
C ASN A 16 7.80 15.98 7.13
N GLU A 17 8.55 14.87 7.15
CA GLU A 17 9.88 14.80 6.52
C GLU A 17 9.79 14.99 5.00
N VAL A 18 8.80 14.36 4.35
CA VAL A 18 8.54 14.53 2.92
C VAL A 18 8.16 15.99 2.62
N ALA A 19 7.25 16.58 3.41
CA ALA A 19 6.89 18.00 3.27
C ALA A 19 8.06 18.95 3.52
N GLY A 20 9.05 18.57 4.34
CA GLY A 20 10.29 19.34 4.52
C GLY A 20 11.19 19.33 3.28
N ASN A 21 11.14 18.26 2.50
CA ASN A 21 11.94 18.09 1.28
C ASN A 21 11.20 18.54 0.01
N ASP A 22 9.87 18.40 -0.02
CA ASP A 22 8.99 18.75 -1.13
C ASP A 22 7.97 19.80 -0.70
N ALA A 23 8.19 21.04 -1.16
CA ALA A 23 7.33 22.17 -0.85
C ALA A 23 5.93 22.03 -1.47
N LEU A 24 5.78 21.36 -2.62
CA LEU A 24 4.47 21.12 -3.24
C LEU A 24 3.67 20.12 -2.40
N PHE A 25 4.34 19.09 -1.90
CA PHE A 25 3.73 18.16 -0.94
C PHE A 25 3.39 18.84 0.38
N ALA A 26 4.20 19.80 0.84
CA ALA A 26 3.88 20.56 2.05
C ALA A 26 2.57 21.35 1.93
N GLU A 27 2.25 21.85 0.73
CA GLU A 27 0.96 22.50 0.46
C GLU A 27 -0.20 21.50 0.49
N THR A 28 -0.02 20.30 -0.08
CA THR A 28 -1.06 19.26 -0.06
C THR A 28 -1.31 18.72 1.35
N LEU A 29 -0.25 18.54 2.15
CA LEU A 29 -0.34 18.09 3.55
C LEU A 29 -1.09 19.09 4.46
N LYS A 30 -1.02 20.39 4.15
CA LYS A 30 -1.69 21.46 4.89
C LYS A 30 -3.16 21.66 4.50
N LYS A 31 -3.66 20.99 3.46
CA LYS A 31 -5.07 21.11 3.03
C LYS A 31 -5.98 20.57 4.14
N GLU A 32 -6.96 21.37 4.57
CA GLU A 32 -7.95 20.96 5.58
C GLU A 32 -8.82 19.76 5.14
N ASN A 33 -8.89 19.50 3.83
CA ASN A 33 -9.62 18.36 3.25
C ASN A 33 -8.88 17.02 3.42
N LYS A 34 -7.64 17.02 3.93
CA LYS A 34 -6.83 15.83 4.10
C LYS A 34 -6.47 15.65 5.58
N ASN A 35 -6.82 14.49 6.14
CA ASN A 35 -6.56 14.16 7.53
C ASN A 35 -5.76 12.86 7.64
N ILE A 36 -4.88 12.79 8.64
CA ILE A 36 -4.13 11.58 8.99
C ILE A 36 -5.05 10.41 9.35
N ASP A 37 -6.23 10.70 9.93
CA ASP A 37 -7.24 9.68 10.23
C ASP A 37 -7.78 8.98 8.98
N ASP A 38 -8.05 9.76 7.93
CA ASP A 38 -8.53 9.24 6.65
C ASP A 38 -7.42 8.54 5.88
N CYS A 39 -6.20 9.08 5.92
CA CYS A 39 -5.02 8.42 5.36
C CYS A 39 -4.79 7.04 5.99
N VAL A 40 -4.83 6.94 7.32
CA VAL A 40 -4.72 5.66 8.02
C VAL A 40 -5.89 4.73 7.65
N THR A 41 -7.11 5.25 7.54
CA THR A 41 -8.27 4.46 7.12
C THR A 41 -8.10 3.91 5.70
N TYR A 42 -7.57 4.72 4.78
CA TYR A 42 -7.25 4.30 3.42
C TYR A 42 -6.24 3.15 3.41
N ILE A 43 -5.12 3.34 4.11
CA ILE A 43 -4.06 2.33 4.20
C ILE A 43 -4.63 1.02 4.75
N LEU A 44 -5.45 1.07 5.81
CA LEU A 44 -6.06 -0.12 6.39
C LEU A 44 -7.04 -0.82 5.43
N ASN A 45 -7.77 -0.07 4.61
CA ASN A 45 -8.65 -0.63 3.59
C ASN A 45 -7.84 -1.36 2.51
N GLU A 46 -6.75 -0.76 2.03
CA GLU A 46 -5.88 -1.36 1.02
C GLU A 46 -5.14 -2.61 1.55
N VAL A 47 -4.59 -2.52 2.76
CA VAL A 47 -4.01 -3.67 3.49
C VAL A 47 -5.04 -4.79 3.62
N GLN A 48 -6.27 -4.47 4.03
CA GLN A 48 -7.34 -5.47 4.14
C GLN A 48 -7.70 -6.08 2.77
N LYS A 49 -7.80 -5.28 1.70
CA LYS A 49 -8.08 -5.77 0.34
C LYS A 49 -6.99 -6.70 -0.18
N SER A 50 -5.73 -6.41 0.17
CA SER A 50 -4.60 -7.27 -0.22
C SER A 50 -4.68 -8.66 0.41
N GLY A 51 -5.26 -8.75 1.62
CA GLY A 51 -5.27 -9.97 2.43
C GLY A 51 -3.90 -10.32 3.03
N CYS A 52 -2.90 -9.43 2.92
CA CYS A 52 -1.60 -9.58 3.55
C CYS A 52 -1.58 -8.88 4.91
N SER A 53 -0.92 -9.49 5.91
CA SER A 53 -0.79 -8.92 7.26
C SER A 53 0.59 -8.32 7.55
N GLY A 54 1.51 -8.39 6.59
CA GLY A 54 2.87 -7.86 6.71
C GLY A 54 3.18 -6.95 5.53
N PHE A 55 3.39 -5.68 5.83
CA PHE A 55 3.83 -4.65 4.89
C PHE A 55 5.11 -4.03 5.41
N ALA A 56 6.03 -3.69 4.51
CA ALA A 56 7.19 -2.91 4.88
C ALA A 56 6.78 -1.45 5.16
N ASP A 57 7.52 -0.76 6.02
CA ASP A 57 7.25 0.64 6.35
C ASP A 57 7.26 1.52 5.08
N GLU A 58 8.18 1.25 4.14
CA GLU A 58 8.25 1.92 2.83
C GLU A 58 6.98 1.79 1.99
N GLU A 59 6.35 0.61 1.98
CA GLU A 59 5.11 0.39 1.23
C GLU A 59 3.97 1.21 1.84
N ILE A 60 3.88 1.20 3.17
CA ILE A 60 2.89 1.97 3.92
C ILE A 60 3.08 3.48 3.70
N PHE A 61 4.33 3.94 3.72
CA PHE A 61 4.71 5.32 3.44
C PHE A 61 4.37 5.76 2.02
N SER A 62 4.65 4.91 1.03
CA SER A 62 4.27 5.16 -0.36
C SER A 62 2.75 5.30 -0.51
N MET A 63 1.97 4.46 0.17
CA MET A 63 0.50 4.57 0.19
C MET A 63 0.02 5.87 0.85
N ALA A 64 0.72 6.33 1.88
CA ALA A 64 0.41 7.60 2.54
C ALA A 64 0.67 8.79 1.61
N ILE A 65 1.81 8.84 0.91
CA ILE A 65 2.11 9.90 -0.06
C ILE A 65 1.04 9.92 -1.17
N HIS A 66 0.73 8.75 -1.75
CA HIS A 66 -0.28 8.63 -2.79
C HIS A 66 -1.65 9.16 -2.35
N TYR A 67 -2.03 8.97 -1.08
CA TYR A 67 -3.28 9.52 -0.55
C TYR A 67 -3.32 11.06 -0.54
N TYR A 68 -2.19 11.71 -0.29
CA TYR A 68 -2.09 13.17 -0.26
C TYR A 68 -1.88 13.78 -1.66
N ASP A 69 -1.25 13.04 -2.58
CA ASP A 69 -1.12 13.43 -3.98
C ASP A 69 -2.45 13.30 -4.75
N GLU A 70 -3.24 12.27 -4.47
CA GLU A 70 -4.55 12.06 -5.11
C GLU A 70 -5.69 12.74 -4.34
N ASP A 71 -6.07 13.95 -4.75
CA ASP A 71 -7.14 14.72 -4.12
C ASP A 71 -8.52 14.02 -4.15
N ASP A 72 -8.82 13.20 -5.17
CA ASP A 72 -10.14 12.52 -5.33
C ASP A 72 -10.21 11.14 -4.65
N LEU A 73 -9.14 10.73 -3.96
CA LEU A 73 -9.07 9.38 -3.41
C LEU A 73 -9.92 9.24 -2.14
N LYS A 74 -10.84 8.26 -2.16
CA LYS A 74 -11.78 8.01 -1.06
C LYS A 74 -11.14 7.07 -0.02
N PRO A 75 -11.09 7.47 1.28
CA PRO A 75 -10.48 6.65 2.33
C PRO A 75 -11.22 5.33 2.59
N GLY A 76 -12.45 5.20 2.09
CA GLY A 76 -13.26 4.00 2.23
C GLY A 76 -14.07 4.01 3.53
N LYS A 77 -14.49 2.82 3.98
CA LYS A 77 -15.24 2.68 5.23
C LYS A 77 -14.27 2.46 6.38
N PRO A 78 -14.54 2.98 7.58
CA PRO A 78 -13.73 2.67 8.76
C PRO A 78 -13.81 1.17 9.02
N VAL A 79 -12.65 0.51 8.97
CA VAL A 79 -12.54 -0.93 9.16
C VAL A 79 -12.07 -1.20 10.58
N LYS A 80 -12.70 -2.16 11.27
CA LYS A 80 -12.19 -2.68 12.55
C LYS A 80 -11.02 -3.63 12.28
N CYS A 81 -9.83 -3.07 12.10
CA CYS A 81 -8.57 -3.80 11.99
C CYS A 81 -7.75 -3.62 13.27
N ASN A 82 -7.12 -4.70 13.75
CA ASN A 82 -6.15 -4.60 14.84
C ASN A 82 -4.78 -4.33 14.22
N VAL A 83 -4.33 -3.08 14.26
CA VAL A 83 -2.98 -2.71 13.85
C VAL A 83 -2.03 -3.13 14.97
N VAL A 84 -0.96 -3.86 14.64
CA VAL A 84 0.11 -4.17 15.58
C VAL A 84 1.40 -3.63 14.98
N VAL A 85 1.93 -2.57 15.58
CA VAL A 85 3.23 -2.01 15.20
C VAL A 85 4.29 -2.77 15.99
N ASN A 86 4.81 -3.85 15.40
CA ASN A 86 5.89 -4.61 16.01
C ASN A 86 7.23 -4.01 15.57
N HIS A 87 7.57 -2.84 16.12
CA HIS A 87 8.90 -2.25 16.00
C HIS A 87 9.87 -3.03 16.92
N ALA A 88 10.01 -4.33 16.66
CA ALA A 88 10.96 -5.21 17.33
C ALA A 88 12.05 -5.54 16.33
N SER A 89 13.25 -5.05 16.59
CA SER A 89 14.49 -5.51 16.01
C SER A 89 14.72 -6.98 16.38
N GLU A 90 13.95 -7.90 15.83
CA GLU A 90 14.26 -9.32 15.71
C GLU A 90 13.18 -10.01 14.87
N ALA A 91 13.56 -10.38 13.65
CA ALA A 91 12.80 -11.29 12.81
C ALA A 91 12.60 -12.62 13.54
N PRO A 92 11.48 -13.30 13.29
CA PRO A 92 11.65 -14.45 12.43
C PRO A 92 10.74 -14.36 11.22
N GLN A 93 11.39 -14.38 10.06
CA GLN A 93 10.77 -14.78 8.80
C GLN A 93 10.00 -16.10 9.02
N LYS A 94 8.76 -16.18 8.53
CA LYS A 94 8.26 -17.30 7.70
C LYS A 94 6.82 -17.10 7.18
N LYS A 95 6.76 -16.97 5.85
CA LYS A 95 5.79 -17.51 4.86
C LYS A 95 4.38 -16.90 4.90
N ALA A 96 3.78 -16.41 3.80
CA ALA A 96 3.72 -17.00 2.47
C ALA A 96 3.34 -15.96 1.41
N ILE A 97 3.98 -16.13 0.24
CA ILE A 97 3.72 -15.47 -1.03
C ILE A 97 2.41 -16.02 -1.60
N THR A 98 1.60 -15.16 -2.25
CA THR A 98 1.03 -15.34 -3.60
C THR A 98 -0.30 -14.58 -3.75
N LYS A 99 -0.31 -13.46 -4.49
CA LYS A 99 -1.31 -13.15 -5.54
C LYS A 99 -0.72 -12.11 -6.53
N PRO A 100 -0.44 -12.45 -7.81
CA PRO A 100 -0.19 -11.44 -8.82
C PRO A 100 -1.55 -10.88 -9.29
N LYS A 101 -1.75 -9.56 -9.24
CA LYS A 101 -2.88 -8.92 -9.92
C LYS A 101 -2.44 -7.64 -10.63
N SER A 102 -1.74 -7.82 -11.75
CA SER A 102 -1.70 -6.83 -12.81
C SER A 102 -3.02 -6.83 -13.59
N LYS A 103 -3.73 -5.70 -13.59
CA LYS A 103 -4.70 -5.25 -14.62
C LYS A 103 -4.50 -3.72 -14.68
N LYS A 104 -4.27 -3.04 -15.81
CA LYS A 104 -5.05 -3.02 -17.06
C LYS A 104 -4.26 -2.44 -18.27
N LYS A 105 -4.55 -3.01 -19.45
CA LYS A 105 -4.57 -2.54 -20.87
C LYS A 105 -4.04 -1.15 -21.29
N ALA A 106 -3.24 -1.13 -22.36
CA ALA A 106 -3.45 -0.34 -23.60
C ALA A 106 -2.65 -0.92 -24.79
N VAL A 107 -3.15 -0.68 -26.01
CA VAL A 107 -2.88 -1.30 -27.33
C VAL A 107 -1.67 -0.72 -28.06
N VAL A 108 -0.90 -1.52 -28.83
CA VAL A 108 -0.54 -1.35 -30.27
C VAL A 108 0.01 -2.68 -30.83
N LYS A 109 -0.40 -3.02 -32.06
CA LYS A 109 -0.09 -4.23 -32.83
C LYS A 109 1.25 -4.13 -33.57
N SER A 110 1.99 -5.24 -33.69
CA SER A 110 2.72 -5.64 -34.92
C SER A 110 3.30 -7.06 -34.79
N ASP A 111 2.63 -8.01 -35.45
CA ASP A 111 3.16 -9.16 -36.21
C ASP A 111 3.76 -10.41 -35.50
N PRO A 112 3.66 -11.63 -36.13
CA PRO A 112 3.28 -12.87 -35.42
C PRO A 112 4.29 -14.05 -35.49
N VAL A 113 3.86 -15.21 -34.94
CA VAL A 113 4.24 -16.64 -35.26
C VAL A 113 5.27 -17.32 -34.32
N PRO A 114 5.18 -18.63 -33.96
CA PRO A 114 4.03 -19.53 -33.78
C PRO A 114 4.01 -20.32 -32.43
N ASN A 115 2.79 -20.75 -32.10
CA ASN A 115 2.39 -22.00 -31.44
C ASN A 115 3.41 -23.16 -31.44
N GLN A 116 3.74 -23.69 -30.25
CA GLN A 116 3.93 -25.13 -30.04
C GLN A 116 3.30 -25.56 -28.71
N GLN A 117 2.10 -26.11 -28.84
CA GLN A 117 1.45 -26.95 -27.85
C GLN A 117 2.30 -28.21 -27.60
N THR A 118 2.71 -28.45 -26.34
CA THR A 118 2.93 -29.81 -25.84
C THR A 118 2.40 -29.90 -24.41
N SER A 119 1.20 -30.45 -24.28
CA SER A 119 0.79 -31.15 -23.07
C SER A 119 1.56 -32.47 -23.04
N ILE A 120 1.97 -32.94 -21.87
CA ILE A 120 1.93 -34.35 -21.46
C ILE A 120 2.23 -34.38 -19.96
N PHE A 121 1.24 -34.85 -19.21
CA PHE A 121 1.39 -35.34 -17.85
C PHE A 121 2.65 -36.21 -17.71
N ASP A 122 3.45 -35.99 -16.67
CA ASP A 122 4.36 -37.02 -16.18
C ASP A 122 3.92 -37.39 -14.76
N PHE A 123 3.04 -38.40 -14.72
CA PHE A 123 2.72 -39.18 -13.54
C PHE A 123 3.60 -40.42 -13.61
N ILE A 124 4.44 -40.61 -12.60
CA ILE A 124 4.86 -41.94 -12.14
C ILE A 124 4.66 -41.96 -10.62
#